data_AF-A0A368G1N4-F1
#
_entry.id   AF-A0A368G1N4-F1
#
_cell.length_a   1.000
_cell.length_b   1.000
_cell.length_c   1.000
_cell.angle_alpha   90.00
_cell.angle_beta   90.00
_cell.angle_gamma   90.00
#
_symmetry.space_group_name_H-M   'P 1'
#
loop_
_entity.id
_entity.type
_entity.pdbx_description
1 polymer ?
#
loop_
_entity_poly.entity_id
_entity_poly.type
_entity_poly.pdbx_seq_one_letter_code
_entity_poly.pdbx_strand_id
1 'polypeptide(L)'
;MQLASVIDFQTAHFGCPTTDIARLLNGCLSAKDRRESWEILLEKFYSYLSEEIGDGEMPYTVEQLKQGYGLSFPFSACVIVSMIAPLFELANSSDDSEYKERGARASTRKN
;
A
#
# COMPACT_ATOMS: atom_id res chain seq x y z
N MET A 1 12.54 -6.39 13.19
CA MET A 1 11.23 -7.06 13.32
C MET A 1 11.07 -8.03 12.16
N GLN A 2 10.43 -9.18 12.38
CA GLN A 2 10.04 -10.11 11.32
C GLN A 2 8.54 -9.97 11.03
N LEU A 3 8.12 -10.14 9.78
CA LEU A 3 6.71 -10.17 9.38
C LEU A 3 6.05 -11.41 10.00
N ALA A 4 4.98 -11.23 10.79
CA ALA A 4 4.31 -12.34 11.47
C ALA A 4 3.37 -13.12 10.52
N SER A 5 2.50 -12.40 9.81
CA SER A 5 1.59 -12.96 8.80
C SER A 5 0.97 -11.84 7.96
N VAL A 6 0.52 -12.19 6.76
CA VAL A 6 -0.39 -11.37 5.95
C VAL A 6 -1.79 -11.97 6.09
N ILE A 7 -2.76 -11.15 6.47
CA ILE A 7 -4.16 -11.55 6.73
C ILE A 7 -5.12 -10.71 5.89
N ASP A 8 -6.42 -10.94 6.02
CA ASP A 8 -7.48 -10.13 5.40
C ASP A 8 -7.46 -10.11 3.86
N PHE A 9 -7.53 -11.30 3.26
CA PHE A 9 -7.52 -11.52 1.81
C PHE A 9 -8.85 -11.19 1.08
N GLN A 10 -9.86 -10.61 1.75
CA GLN A 10 -11.17 -10.32 1.13
C GLN A 10 -11.13 -9.36 -0.07
N THR A 11 -10.00 -8.69 -0.30
CA THR A 11 -9.77 -7.81 -1.46
C THR A 11 -8.69 -8.32 -2.42
N ALA A 12 -8.16 -9.52 -2.19
CA ALA A 12 -7.17 -10.14 -3.05
C ALA A 12 -7.81 -10.53 -4.40
N HIS A 13 -7.11 -10.23 -5.49
CA HIS A 13 -7.56 -10.50 -6.85
C HIS A 13 -6.35 -10.57 -7.78
N PHE A 14 -6.51 -11.22 -8.93
CA PHE A 14 -5.53 -11.10 -10.01
C PHE A 14 -5.62 -9.69 -10.59
N GLY A 15 -4.57 -8.91 -10.41
CA GLY A 15 -4.58 -7.49 -10.70
C GLY A 15 -3.26 -6.98 -11.25
N CYS A 16 -3.17 -5.65 -11.35
CA CYS A 16 -1.96 -4.99 -11.76
C CYS A 16 -1.02 -4.79 -10.55
N PRO A 17 0.26 -5.18 -10.63
CA PRO A 17 1.21 -5.05 -9.52
C PRO A 17 1.39 -3.60 -9.04
N THR A 18 1.16 -2.60 -9.93
CA THR A 18 1.23 -1.19 -9.53
C THR A 18 0.13 -0.81 -8.54
N THR A 19 -1.03 -1.50 -8.59
CA THR A 19 -2.16 -1.27 -7.68
C THR A 19 -1.85 -1.80 -6.29
N ASP A 20 -1.24 -2.98 -6.21
CA ASP A 20 -0.84 -3.60 -4.94
C ASP A 20 0.21 -2.74 -4.22
N ILE A 21 1.25 -2.31 -4.94
CA ILE A 21 2.30 -1.44 -4.39
C ILE A 21 1.70 -0.09 -4.00
N ALA A 22 0.87 0.52 -4.84
CA ALA A 22 0.24 1.79 -4.51
C ALA A 22 -0.62 1.71 -3.25
N ARG A 23 -1.35 0.61 -3.04
CA ARG A 23 -2.11 0.39 -1.79
C ARG A 23 -1.17 0.29 -0.60
N LEU A 24 -0.09 -0.49 -0.70
CA LEU A 24 0.89 -0.65 0.38
C LEU A 24 1.56 0.69 0.75
N LEU A 25 2.07 1.43 -0.23
CA LEU A 25 2.78 2.69 0.01
C LEU A 25 1.86 3.80 0.57
N ASN A 26 0.61 3.89 0.09
CA ASN A 26 -0.36 4.85 0.64
C ASN A 26 -0.88 4.43 2.04
N GLY A 27 -0.96 3.13 2.30
CA GLY A 27 -1.40 2.58 3.58
C GLY A 27 -0.34 2.73 4.68
N CYS A 28 0.94 2.52 4.36
CA CYS A 28 2.00 2.32 5.36
C CYS A 28 2.97 3.50 5.52
N LEU A 29 3.13 4.36 4.50
CA LEU A 29 4.11 5.45 4.53
C LEU A 29 3.46 6.82 4.71
N SER A 30 4.20 7.74 5.34
CA SER A 30 3.86 9.16 5.27
C SER A 30 3.95 9.67 3.83
N ALA A 31 3.35 10.83 3.57
CA ALA A 31 3.45 11.45 2.25
C ALA A 31 4.91 11.81 1.88
N LYS A 32 5.72 12.18 2.88
CA LYS A 32 7.13 12.49 2.70
C LYS A 32 7.93 11.24 2.35
N ASP A 33 7.86 10.20 3.18
CA ASP A 33 8.63 8.98 2.99
C ASP A 33 8.31 8.35 1.65
N ARG A 34 7.04 8.34 1.25
CA ARG A 34 6.63 7.83 -0.07
C ARG A 34 7.27 8.60 -1.22
N ARG A 35 7.31 9.94 -1.19
CA ARG A 35 7.95 10.73 -2.25
C ARG A 35 9.45 10.47 -2.34
N GLU A 36 10.10 10.25 -1.20
CA GLU A 36 11.55 10.05 -1.12
C GLU A 36 11.98 8.62 -1.44
N SER A 37 11.09 7.63 -1.30
CA SER A 37 11.45 6.21 -1.37
C SER A 37 10.70 5.36 -2.40
N TRP A 38 9.70 5.90 -3.13
CA TRP A 38 8.88 5.06 -4.01
C TRP A 38 9.70 4.29 -5.05
N GLU A 39 10.70 4.91 -5.68
CA GLU A 39 11.50 4.24 -6.71
C GLU A 39 12.28 3.04 -6.17
N ILE A 40 13.01 3.22 -5.06
CA ILE A 40 13.80 2.14 -4.47
C ILE A 40 12.90 1.02 -3.92
N LEU A 41 11.69 1.35 -3.46
CA LEU A 41 10.72 0.34 -3.03
C LEU A 41 10.15 -0.45 -4.20
N LEU A 42 9.92 0.19 -5.35
CA LEU A 42 9.51 -0.50 -6.57
C LEU A 42 10.60 -1.43 -7.12
N GLU A 43 11.86 -0.97 -7.11
CA GLU A 43 13.00 -1.79 -7.50
C GLU A 43 13.14 -3.03 -6.60
N LYS A 44 12.98 -2.85 -5.29
CA LYS A 44 13.05 -3.95 -4.32
C LYS A 44 11.88 -4.92 -4.45
N PHE A 45 10.68 -4.42 -4.75
CA PHE A 45 9.54 -5.28 -5.07
C PHE A 45 9.82 -6.10 -6.35
N TYR A 46 10.32 -5.43 -7.39
CA TYR A 46 10.66 -6.07 -8.66
C TYR A 46 11.73 -7.16 -8.49
N SER A 47 12.74 -6.93 -7.64
CA SER A 47 13.77 -7.94 -7.38
C SER A 47 13.19 -9.19 -6.72
N TYR A 48 12.33 -9.04 -5.70
CA TYR A 48 11.68 -10.19 -5.08
C TYR A 48 10.79 -10.95 -6.07
N LEU A 49 10.02 -10.24 -6.90
CA LEU A 49 9.20 -10.90 -7.90
C LEU A 49 10.03 -11.65 -8.95
N SER A 50 11.18 -11.08 -9.35
CA SER A 50 12.10 -11.71 -10.27
C SER A 50 12.71 -12.97 -9.67
N GLU A 51 13.09 -12.94 -8.39
CA GLU A 51 13.58 -14.10 -7.64
C GLU A 51 12.53 -15.23 -7.58
N GLU A 52 11.26 -14.90 -7.33
CA GLU A 52 10.16 -15.87 -7.29
C GLU A 52 9.83 -16.47 -8.66
N ILE A 53 10.03 -15.71 -9.74
CA ILE A 53 9.85 -16.21 -11.12
C ILE A 53 10.98 -17.17 -11.51
N GLY A 54 12.16 -17.06 -10.89
CA GLY A 54 13.30 -17.95 -11.13
C GLY A 54 13.82 -17.84 -12.56
N ASP A 55 13.86 -18.97 -13.29
CA ASP A 55 14.34 -19.04 -14.68
C ASP A 55 13.30 -18.52 -15.70
N GLY A 56 12.14 -18.07 -15.24
CA GLY A 56 11.11 -17.49 -16.11
C GLY A 56 11.47 -16.08 -16.60
N GLU A 57 10.89 -15.69 -17.73
CA GLU A 57 11.01 -14.32 -18.23
C GLU A 57 10.05 -13.38 -17.46
N MET A 58 10.58 -12.24 -17.01
CA MET A 58 9.76 -11.21 -16.40
C MET A 58 8.78 -10.61 -17.42
N PRO A 59 7.48 -10.49 -17.09
CA PRO A 59 6.47 -10.00 -18.04
C PRO A 59 6.56 -8.49 -18.32
N TYR A 60 7.40 -7.76 -17.59
CA TYR A 60 7.65 -6.33 -17.74
C TYR A 60 9.01 -5.96 -17.15
N THR A 61 9.55 -4.79 -17.51
CA THR A 61 10.78 -4.25 -16.91
C THR A 61 10.49 -3.41 -15.67
N VAL A 62 11.53 -3.12 -14.89
CA VAL A 62 11.41 -2.24 -13.71
C VAL A 62 11.01 -0.82 -14.11
N GLU A 63 11.45 -0.33 -15.27
CA GLU A 63 11.04 0.97 -15.80
C GLU A 63 9.55 1.01 -16.15
N GLN A 64 9.03 -0.07 -16.74
CA GLN A 64 7.59 -0.20 -17.02
C GLN A 64 6.78 -0.22 -15.72
N LEU A 65 7.28 -0.88 -14.67
CA LEU A 65 6.65 -0.85 -13.34
C LEU A 65 6.64 0.58 -12.76
N LYS A 66 7.77 1.30 -12.82
CA LYS A 66 7.86 2.70 -12.36
C LYS A 66 6.91 3.61 -13.12
N GLN A 67 6.86 3.48 -14.45
CA GLN A 67 5.95 4.24 -15.29
C GLN A 67 4.48 3.94 -14.95
N GLY A 68 4.12 2.65 -14.84
CA GLY A 68 2.77 2.23 -14.49
C GLY A 68 2.34 2.72 -13.11
N TYR A 69 3.23 2.70 -12.12
CA TYR A 69 2.97 3.29 -10.80
C TYR A 69 2.73 4.80 -10.89
N GLY A 70 3.59 5.55 -11.59
CA GLY A 70 3.42 6.99 -11.77
C GLY A 70 2.05 7.36 -12.37
N LEU A 71 1.59 6.58 -13.35
CA LEU A 71 0.28 6.78 -14.01
C LEU A 71 -0.90 6.39 -13.12
N SER A 72 -0.78 5.28 -12.36
CA SER A 72 -1.88 4.73 -11.55
C SER A 72 -1.96 5.30 -10.13
N PHE A 73 -0.92 6.00 -9.67
CA PHE A 73 -0.84 6.51 -8.30
C PHE A 73 -1.98 7.47 -7.93
N PRO A 74 -2.33 8.50 -8.74
CA PRO A 74 -3.40 9.43 -8.38
C PRO A 74 -4.74 8.73 -8.19
N PHE A 75 -5.07 7.80 -9.08
CA PHE A 75 -6.28 6.98 -8.98
C PHE A 75 -6.25 6.12 -7.71
N SER A 76 -5.16 5.39 -7.48
CA SER A 76 -4.99 4.51 -6.31
C SER A 76 -5.08 5.28 -4.99
N ALA A 77 -4.54 6.50 -4.94
CA ALA A 77 -4.62 7.39 -3.79
C ALA A 77 -6.06 7.85 -3.51
N CYS A 78 -6.89 8.06 -4.54
CA CYS A 78 -8.31 8.37 -4.35
C CYS A 78 -9.09 7.15 -3.83
N VAL A 79 -8.85 5.96 -4.39
CA VAL A 79 -9.56 4.74 -3.97
C VAL A 79 -9.32 4.40 -2.50
N ILE A 80 -8.13 4.67 -1.97
CA ILE A 80 -7.84 4.36 -0.55
C ILE A 80 -8.70 5.18 0.41
N VAL A 81 -9.11 6.40 0.03
CA VAL A 81 -9.97 7.24 0.88
C VAL A 81 -11.33 6.56 1.08
N SER A 82 -11.91 6.00 0.01
CA SER A 82 -13.17 5.25 0.09
C SER A 82 -13.06 4.00 0.96
N MET A 83 -11.88 3.39 1.07
CA MET A 83 -11.66 2.23 1.94
C MET A 83 -11.49 2.60 3.42
N ILE A 84 -10.90 3.76 3.70
CA ILE A 84 -10.61 4.18 5.07
C ILE A 84 -11.78 4.98 5.67
N ALA A 85 -12.61 5.63 4.85
CA ALA A 85 -13.74 6.42 5.34
C ALA A 85 -14.69 5.65 6.28
N PRO A 86 -15.11 4.40 5.99
CA PRO A 86 -15.91 3.62 6.92
C PRO A 86 -15.19 3.31 8.25
N LEU A 87 -13.86 3.19 8.24
CA LEU A 87 -13.07 2.99 9.46
C LEU A 87 -13.05 4.27 10.32
N PHE A 88 -13.02 5.45 9.70
CA PHE A 88 -13.13 6.72 10.42
C PHE A 88 -14.51 6.92 11.02
N GLU A 89 -15.57 6.61 10.26
CA GLU A 89 -16.95 6.65 10.77
C GLU A 89 -17.10 5.71 11.97
N LEU A 90 -16.66 4.46 11.84
CA LEU A 90 -16.71 3.48 12.94
C LEU A 90 -15.91 3.94 14.17
N ALA A 91 -14.70 4.48 13.97
CA ALA A 91 -13.89 4.99 15.07
C ALA A 91 -14.59 6.15 15.80
N ASN A 92 -15.22 7.07 15.06
CA ASN A 92 -15.92 8.22 15.62
C ASN A 92 -17.24 7.83 16.30
N SER A 93 -17.98 6.86 15.76
CA SER A 93 -19.26 6.40 16.31
C SER A 93 -19.12 5.36 17.43
N SER A 94 -17.94 4.76 17.61
CA SER A 94 -17.71 3.79 18.69
C SER A 94 -17.71 4.48 20.06
N ASP A 95 -18.46 3.94 21.04
CA ASP A 95 -18.35 4.35 22.45
C ASP A 95 -17.11 3.77 23.13
N ASP A 96 -16.37 2.93 22.41
CA ASP A 96 -15.19 2.24 22.89
C ASP A 96 -13.95 3.16 22.86
N SER A 97 -13.56 3.64 24.04
CA SER A 97 -12.48 4.63 24.20
C SER A 97 -11.14 4.15 23.64
N GLU A 98 -10.88 2.84 23.67
CA GLU A 98 -9.63 2.26 23.16
C GLU A 98 -9.57 2.33 21.62
N TYR A 99 -10.68 2.08 20.93
CA TYR A 99 -10.77 2.18 19.46
C TYR A 99 -10.64 3.63 18.99
N LYS A 100 -11.27 4.58 19.70
CA LYS A 100 -11.10 6.02 19.45
C LYS A 100 -9.64 6.47 19.57
N GLU A 101 -8.94 6.02 20.61
CA GLU A 101 -7.54 6.39 20.84
C GLU A 101 -6.60 5.80 19.77
N ARG A 102 -6.84 4.55 19.35
CA ARG A 102 -6.09 3.91 18.25
C ARG A 102 -6.29 4.62 16.91
N GLY A 103 -7.52 5.05 16.60
CA GLY A 103 -7.81 5.86 15.41
C GLY A 103 -7.07 7.20 15.42
N ALA A 104 -7.07 7.90 16.56
CA ALA A 104 -6.39 9.19 16.69
C ALA A 104 -4.86 9.08 16.54
N ARG A 105 -4.24 8.02 17.08
CA ARG A 105 -2.79 7.75 16.91
C ARG A 105 -2.42 7.40 15.48
N ALA A 106 -3.29 6.69 14.76
CA ALA A 106 -3.06 6.34 13.35
C ALA A 106 -3.07 7.59 12.44
N SER A 107 -3.91 8.58 12.74
CA SER A 107 -3.95 9.86 12.02
C SER A 107 -2.75 10.76 12.27
N THR A 108 -2.15 10.72 13.47
CA THR A 108 -1.04 11.61 13.86
C THR A 108 0.33 11.13 13.39
N ARG A 109 0.53 9.84 13.12
CA ARG A 109 1.80 9.28 12.61
C ARG A 109 2.09 9.55 11.12
N LYS A 110 1.10 10.02 10.36
CA LYS A 110 1.21 10.18 8.89
C LYS A 110 1.58 11.59 8.41
N ASN A 111 1.70 12.56 9.33
CA ASN A 111 2.09 13.95 9.05
C ASN A 111 3.59 14.18 9.19
#